data_AF-A0A4R6IU64-F1
#
_entry.id   AF-A0A4R6IU64-F1
#
_cell.length_a   1.000
_cell.length_b   1.000
_cell.length_c   1.000
_cell.angle_alpha   90.00
_cell.angle_beta   90.00
_cell.angle_gamma   90.00
#
_symmetry.space_group_name_H-M   'P 1'
#
loop_
_entity.id
_entity.type
_entity.pdbx_description
1 polymer ?
#
loop_
_entity_poly.entity_id
_entity_poly.type
_entity_poly.pdbx_seq_one_letter_code
_entity_poly.pdbx_strand_id
1 'polypeptide(L)'
;MNKEFRHIVFLMSFGNLLDIAMTYFAMPDLYHEANYWVREHQFGWPGLITVLLIWQIIYTIPLAYRCFWYKPVIYEMPINNYWQLLNYYSFKQTKTIFFPNRIQLIHFIKSIGNFLGYYWPRYYCLSKTLVIIDNFFQGLVYRNAIAIQRKDGWSTLTLDSKSFFYTHPIGKLILRYTDLNHSQILAFQNTVLLIAFVLVIIFFLKSEMSRYQQQEN
;
A
#
# COMPACT_ATOMS: atom_id res chain seq x y z
N MET A 1 -17.58 -9.31 9.38
CA MET A 1 -17.36 -8.57 8.10
C MET A 1 -17.55 -7.07 8.26
N ASN A 2 -18.67 -6.59 8.83
CA ASN A 2 -18.88 -5.16 9.14
C ASN A 2 -17.78 -4.51 10.00
N LYS A 3 -17.28 -5.22 11.02
CA LYS A 3 -16.18 -4.74 11.88
C LYS A 3 -14.85 -4.61 11.11
N GLU A 4 -14.52 -5.59 10.26
CA GLU A 4 -13.29 -5.56 9.42
C GLU A 4 -13.34 -4.38 8.43
N PHE A 5 -14.47 -4.19 7.75
CA PHE A 5 -14.66 -3.05 6.84
C PHE A 5 -14.40 -1.71 7.55
N ARG A 6 -15.07 -1.48 8.69
CA ARG A 6 -14.91 -0.23 9.47
C ARG A 6 -13.47 -0.03 9.93
N HIS A 7 -12.83 -1.09 10.43
CA HIS A 7 -11.46 -1.01 10.94
C HIS A 7 -10.47 -0.65 9.82
N ILE A 8 -10.56 -1.31 8.68
CA ILE A 8 -9.66 -1.04 7.56
C ILE A 8 -9.90 0.36 6.98
N VAL A 9 -11.16 0.77 6.79
CA VAL A 9 -11.48 2.13 6.30
C VAL A 9 -10.98 3.18 7.29
N PHE A 10 -11.11 2.95 8.60
CA PHE A 10 -10.53 3.83 9.62
C PHE A 10 -9.01 3.94 9.48
N LEU A 11 -8.30 2.82 9.31
CA LEU A 11 -6.85 2.83 9.12
C LEU A 11 -6.44 3.58 7.84
N MET A 12 -7.19 3.42 6.74
CA MET A 12 -6.94 4.16 5.51
C MET A 12 -7.13 5.67 5.70
N SER A 13 -8.23 6.08 6.34
CA SER A 13 -8.50 7.50 6.66
C SER A 13 -7.44 8.08 7.57
N PHE A 14 -7.07 7.35 8.63
CA PHE A 14 -6.04 7.78 9.57
C PHE A 14 -4.68 7.90 8.88
N GLY A 15 -4.32 6.93 8.03
CA GLY A 15 -3.13 6.99 7.19
C GLY A 15 -3.12 8.21 6.27
N ASN A 16 -4.25 8.56 5.66
CA ASN A 16 -4.35 9.78 4.83
C ASN A 16 -4.19 11.06 5.65
N LEU A 17 -4.75 11.14 6.86
CA LEU A 17 -4.57 12.29 7.73
C LEU A 17 -3.11 12.44 8.18
N LEU A 18 -2.46 11.33 8.53
CA LEU A 18 -1.04 11.33 8.87
C LEU A 18 -0.15 11.69 7.68
N ASP A 19 -0.49 11.20 6.49
CA ASP A 19 0.20 11.54 5.24
C ASP A 19 0.14 13.06 4.98
N ILE A 20 -1.05 13.66 5.08
CA ILE A 20 -1.24 15.11 4.97
C ILE A 20 -0.41 15.85 6.03
N ALA A 21 -0.47 15.40 7.30
CA ALA A 21 0.26 16.05 8.39
C ALA A 21 1.78 15.97 8.21
N MET A 22 2.31 14.81 7.80
CA MET A 22 3.74 14.64 7.56
C MET A 22 4.20 15.36 6.30
N THR A 23 3.38 15.37 5.25
CA THR A 23 3.64 16.16 4.04
C THR A 23 3.71 17.64 4.40
N TYR A 24 2.80 18.15 5.23
CA TYR A 24 2.81 19.55 5.65
C TYR A 24 4.03 19.86 6.51
N PHE A 25 4.40 18.92 7.38
CA PHE A 25 5.58 19.03 8.24
C PHE A 25 6.88 19.10 7.43
N ALA A 26 6.98 18.33 6.34
CA ALA A 26 8.17 18.27 5.49
C ALA A 26 8.19 19.38 4.43
N MET A 27 7.06 19.66 3.79
CA MET A 27 6.93 20.46 2.58
C MET A 27 5.60 21.23 2.55
N PRO A 28 5.47 22.33 3.31
CA PRO A 28 4.23 23.10 3.38
C PRO A 28 3.82 23.75 2.05
N ASP A 29 4.77 23.97 1.13
CA ASP A 29 4.56 24.56 -0.19
C ASP A 29 4.31 23.52 -1.31
N LEU A 30 4.37 22.22 -1.00
CA LEU A 30 4.16 21.11 -1.94
C LEU A 30 5.07 21.14 -3.19
N TYR A 31 6.21 21.84 -3.14
CA TYR A 31 7.07 22.04 -4.30
C TYR A 31 7.68 20.75 -4.85
N HIS A 32 7.95 19.77 -3.98
CA HIS A 32 8.44 18.43 -4.34
C HIS A 32 7.40 17.32 -4.10
N GLU A 33 6.12 17.64 -4.25
CA GLU A 33 5.05 16.64 -4.10
C GLU A 33 5.31 15.41 -5.00
N ALA A 34 5.26 14.24 -4.39
CA ALA A 34 5.49 12.96 -5.06
C ALA A 34 4.32 12.62 -6.00
N ASN A 35 3.12 13.10 -5.69
CA ASN A 35 1.95 12.91 -6.53
C ASN A 35 2.07 13.67 -7.85
N TYR A 36 2.26 12.90 -8.94
CA TYR A 36 2.37 13.44 -10.30
C TYR A 36 1.26 14.43 -10.64
N TRP A 37 0.00 14.11 -10.34
CA TRP A 37 -1.14 14.95 -10.71
C TRP A 37 -1.17 16.28 -9.96
N VAL A 38 -0.81 16.26 -8.68
CA VAL A 38 -0.76 17.48 -7.85
C VAL A 38 0.38 18.38 -8.33
N ARG A 39 1.53 17.79 -8.65
CA ARG A 39 2.72 18.51 -9.11
C ARG A 39 2.54 19.09 -10.52
N GLU A 40 2.11 18.25 -11.47
CA GLU A 40 1.96 18.63 -12.89
C GLU A 40 0.96 19.77 -13.07
N HIS A 41 -0.14 19.74 -12.33
CA HIS A 41 -1.20 20.73 -12.45
C HIS A 41 -1.19 21.80 -11.34
N GLN A 42 -0.19 21.78 -10.46
CA GLN A 42 -0.03 22.75 -9.37
C GLN A 42 -1.30 22.93 -8.52
N PHE A 43 -2.05 21.86 -8.27
CA PHE A 43 -3.34 21.93 -7.58
C PHE A 43 -3.24 22.26 -6.08
N GLY A 44 -2.03 22.30 -5.52
CA GLY A 44 -1.77 22.59 -4.11
C GLY A 44 -2.47 21.62 -3.15
N TRP A 45 -2.72 22.09 -1.92
CA TRP A 45 -3.34 21.28 -0.85
C TRP A 45 -4.73 20.74 -1.21
N PRO A 46 -5.65 21.52 -1.83
CA PRO A 46 -6.94 20.99 -2.26
C PRO A 46 -6.80 19.83 -3.26
N GLY A 47 -5.84 19.93 -4.19
CA GLY A 47 -5.52 18.86 -5.12
C GLY A 47 -5.06 17.58 -4.45
N LEU A 48 -4.10 17.70 -3.53
CA LEU A 48 -3.60 16.57 -2.76
C LEU A 48 -4.72 15.86 -2.00
N ILE A 49 -5.54 16.60 -1.26
CA ILE A 49 -6.68 16.04 -0.51
C ILE A 49 -7.64 15.31 -1.46
N THR A 50 -7.95 15.92 -2.60
CA THR A 50 -8.86 15.34 -3.60
C THR A 50 -8.31 14.01 -4.14
N VAL A 51 -7.03 13.97 -4.51
CA VAL A 51 -6.40 12.75 -5.02
C VAL A 51 -6.36 11.66 -3.96
N LEU A 52 -6.07 11.99 -2.69
CA LEU A 52 -6.09 11.04 -1.59
C LEU A 52 -7.48 10.42 -1.36
N LEU A 53 -8.54 11.25 -1.42
CA LEU A 53 -9.93 10.79 -1.31
C LEU A 53 -10.32 9.87 -2.47
N ILE A 54 -9.97 10.26 -3.71
CA ILE A 54 -10.25 9.44 -4.90
C ILE A 54 -9.57 8.07 -4.77
N TRP A 55 -8.29 8.04 -4.39
CA TRP A 55 -7.60 6.78 -4.17
C TRP A 55 -8.26 5.97 -3.05
N GLN A 56 -8.57 6.58 -1.91
CA GLN A 56 -9.25 5.87 -0.83
C GLN A 56 -10.56 5.23 -1.31
N ILE A 57 -11.37 5.92 -2.11
CA ILE A 57 -12.59 5.36 -2.71
C ILE A 57 -12.26 4.16 -3.59
N ILE A 58 -11.32 4.30 -4.54
CA ILE A 58 -10.89 3.22 -5.44
C ILE A 58 -10.46 1.97 -4.65
N TYR A 59 -9.66 2.15 -3.60
CA TYR A 59 -9.18 1.05 -2.75
C TYR A 59 -10.25 0.47 -1.80
N THR A 60 -11.31 1.24 -1.51
CA THR A 60 -12.44 0.79 -0.67
C THR A 60 -13.46 -0.06 -1.45
N ILE A 61 -13.62 0.16 -2.76
CA ILE A 61 -14.60 -0.57 -3.59
C ILE A 61 -14.43 -2.10 -3.50
N PRO A 62 -13.22 -2.68 -3.72
CA PRO A 62 -13.04 -4.14 -3.60
C PRO A 62 -13.21 -4.64 -2.17
N LEU A 63 -12.83 -3.84 -1.18
CA LEU A 63 -13.04 -4.18 0.24
C LEU A 63 -14.54 -4.28 0.55
N ALA A 64 -15.33 -3.34 0.05
CA ALA A 64 -16.78 -3.36 0.18
C ALA A 64 -17.36 -4.62 -0.48
N TYR A 65 -16.94 -4.93 -1.72
CA TYR A 65 -17.27 -6.18 -2.40
C TYR A 65 -17.04 -7.40 -1.50
N ARG A 66 -15.83 -7.55 -0.97
CA ARG A 66 -15.46 -8.65 -0.08
C ARG A 66 -16.27 -8.71 1.21
N CYS A 67 -16.56 -7.56 1.84
CA CYS A 67 -17.20 -7.52 3.16
C CYS A 67 -18.73 -7.66 3.12
N PHE A 68 -19.38 -7.28 2.01
CA PHE A 68 -20.85 -7.21 1.94
C PHE A 68 -21.48 -8.15 0.91
N TRP A 69 -20.78 -8.45 -0.18
CA TRP A 69 -21.36 -9.19 -1.30
C TRP A 69 -20.69 -10.53 -1.56
N TYR A 70 -19.44 -10.70 -1.16
CA TYR A 70 -18.74 -11.95 -1.38
C TYR A 70 -19.24 -13.05 -0.44
N LYS A 71 -19.65 -14.17 -1.06
CA LYS A 71 -19.97 -15.41 -0.34
C LYS A 71 -18.73 -16.30 -0.31
N PRO A 72 -18.35 -16.86 0.87
CA PRO A 72 -17.21 -17.77 0.97
C PRO A 72 -17.28 -18.96 0.00
N VAL A 73 -16.11 -19.43 -0.42
CA VAL A 73 -15.99 -20.65 -1.24
C VAL A 73 -16.35 -21.86 -0.37
N ILE A 74 -17.42 -22.57 -0.74
CA ILE A 74 -17.69 -23.93 -0.27
C ILE A 74 -16.92 -24.91 -1.17
N TYR A 75 -16.17 -25.82 -0.58
CA TYR A 75 -15.39 -26.83 -1.29
C TYR A 75 -16.15 -28.16 -1.31
N GLU A 76 -16.68 -28.51 -2.48
CA GLU A 76 -17.50 -29.72 -2.68
C GLU A 76 -16.66 -30.91 -3.18
N MET A 77 -15.41 -30.67 -3.59
CA MET A 77 -14.51 -31.67 -4.14
C MET A 77 -13.25 -31.75 -3.29
N PRO A 78 -12.67 -32.96 -3.11
CA PRO A 78 -11.43 -33.11 -2.35
C PRO A 78 -10.28 -32.36 -3.03
N ILE A 79 -9.49 -31.64 -2.24
CA ILE A 79 -8.34 -30.84 -2.68
C ILE A 79 -7.06 -31.46 -2.16
N ASN A 80 -6.24 -32.02 -3.06
CA ASN A 80 -5.04 -32.76 -2.69
C ASN A 80 -3.75 -31.93 -2.75
N ASN A 81 -3.78 -30.74 -3.36
CA ASN A 81 -2.61 -29.87 -3.47
C ASN A 81 -2.98 -28.40 -3.69
N TYR A 82 -1.99 -27.50 -3.56
CA TYR A 82 -2.17 -26.05 -3.70
C TYR A 82 -2.62 -25.61 -5.10
N TRP A 83 -2.24 -26.32 -6.17
CA TRP A 83 -2.70 -25.99 -7.53
C TRP A 83 -4.19 -26.26 -7.69
N GLN A 84 -4.68 -27.38 -7.17
CA GLN A 84 -6.10 -27.70 -7.13
C GLN A 84 -6.86 -26.70 -6.27
N LEU A 85 -6.30 -26.27 -5.13
CA LEU A 85 -6.90 -25.22 -4.30
C LEU A 85 -7.06 -23.91 -5.08
N LEU A 86 -6.00 -23.45 -5.74
CA LEU A 86 -6.01 -22.21 -6.53
C LEU A 86 -7.01 -22.27 -7.67
N ASN A 87 -7.02 -23.38 -8.41
CA ASN A 87 -7.93 -23.57 -9.54
C ASN A 87 -9.38 -23.71 -9.07
N TYR A 88 -9.63 -24.38 -7.94
CA TYR A 88 -10.97 -24.50 -7.35
C TYR A 88 -11.46 -23.16 -6.80
N TYR A 89 -10.60 -22.43 -6.10
CA TYR A 89 -10.89 -21.08 -5.63
C TYR A 89 -11.25 -20.17 -6.81
N SER A 90 -10.51 -20.25 -7.91
CA SER A 90 -10.68 -19.41 -9.10
C SER A 90 -11.91 -19.78 -9.92
N PHE A 91 -12.17 -21.07 -10.13
CA PHE A 91 -13.13 -21.53 -11.15
C PHE A 91 -14.15 -22.57 -10.65
N LYS A 92 -14.11 -22.95 -9.37
CA LYS A 92 -14.93 -24.03 -8.79
C LYS A 92 -14.72 -25.39 -9.45
N GLN A 93 -13.48 -25.67 -9.88
CA GLN A 93 -13.08 -26.92 -10.52
C GLN A 93 -11.74 -27.39 -9.98
N THR A 94 -11.57 -28.71 -9.83
CA THR A 94 -10.29 -29.31 -9.41
C THR A 94 -9.34 -29.52 -10.59
N LYS A 95 -9.88 -29.76 -11.79
CA LYS A 95 -9.10 -29.89 -13.04
C LYS A 95 -8.72 -28.52 -13.59
N THR A 96 -7.48 -28.37 -14.00
CA THR A 96 -6.94 -27.15 -14.61
C THR A 96 -7.81 -26.67 -15.77
N ILE A 97 -8.19 -25.40 -15.74
CA ILE A 97 -8.96 -24.76 -16.82
C ILE A 97 -8.03 -23.88 -17.64
N PHE A 98 -7.94 -24.18 -18.94
CA PHE A 98 -7.20 -23.35 -19.91
C PHE A 98 -8.13 -22.35 -20.61
N PHE A 99 -9.37 -22.74 -20.91
CA PHE A 99 -10.36 -21.90 -21.59
C PHE A 99 -11.65 -21.86 -20.76
N PRO A 100 -11.85 -20.82 -19.94
CA PRO A 100 -13.02 -20.74 -19.08
C PRO A 100 -14.28 -20.45 -19.90
N ASN A 101 -15.34 -21.22 -19.65
CA ASN A 101 -16.67 -20.87 -20.15
C ASN A 101 -17.24 -19.65 -19.39
N ARG A 102 -18.41 -19.15 -19.81
CA ARG A 102 -19.04 -17.95 -19.21
C ARG A 102 -19.23 -18.05 -17.69
N ILE A 103 -19.62 -19.21 -17.18
CA ILE A 103 -19.85 -19.43 -15.73
C ILE A 103 -18.52 -19.43 -14.98
N GLN A 104 -17.51 -20.13 -15.51
CA GLN A 104 -16.16 -20.18 -14.95
C GLN A 104 -15.52 -18.79 -14.93
N LEU A 105 -15.72 -17.98 -15.97
CA LEU A 105 -15.25 -16.59 -16.02
C LEU A 105 -15.90 -15.73 -14.93
N ILE A 106 -17.19 -15.90 -14.68
CA ILE A 106 -17.88 -15.19 -13.59
C ILE A 106 -17.29 -15.59 -12.22
N HIS A 107 -17.03 -16.88 -12.00
CA HIS A 107 -16.38 -17.33 -10.77
C HIS A 107 -14.99 -16.71 -10.62
N PHE A 108 -14.21 -16.70 -11.70
CA PHE A 108 -12.87 -16.10 -11.71
C PHE A 108 -12.89 -14.63 -11.34
N ILE A 109 -13.79 -13.85 -11.93
CA ILE A 109 -13.95 -12.42 -11.62
C ILE A 109 -14.33 -12.21 -10.16
N LYS A 110 -15.24 -13.02 -9.61
CA LYS A 110 -15.61 -12.95 -8.19
C LYS A 110 -14.43 -13.28 -7.27
N SER A 111 -13.64 -14.29 -7.65
CA SER A 111 -12.47 -14.73 -6.89
C SER A 111 -11.33 -13.70 -6.93
N ILE A 112 -11.11 -13.05 -8.07
CA ILE A 112 -10.25 -11.86 -8.19
C ILE A 112 -10.80 -10.76 -7.29
N GLY A 113 -12.08 -10.40 -7.39
CA GLY A 113 -12.69 -9.34 -6.59
C GLY A 113 -12.50 -9.54 -5.09
N ASN A 114 -12.64 -10.78 -4.61
CA ASN A 114 -12.36 -11.11 -3.21
C ASN A 114 -10.88 -11.00 -2.84
N PHE A 115 -9.97 -11.49 -3.70
CA PHE A 115 -8.54 -11.34 -3.47
C PHE A 115 -8.14 -9.87 -3.42
N LEU A 116 -8.60 -9.05 -4.38
CA LEU A 116 -8.37 -7.60 -4.39
C LEU A 116 -8.96 -6.95 -3.13
N GLY A 117 -10.17 -7.32 -2.72
CA GLY A 117 -10.78 -6.83 -1.48
C GLY A 117 -10.01 -7.21 -0.21
N TYR A 118 -9.19 -8.25 -0.26
CA TYR A 118 -8.23 -8.58 0.81
C TYR A 118 -6.95 -7.75 0.66
N TYR A 119 -6.33 -7.76 -0.52
CA TYR A 119 -4.98 -7.23 -0.73
C TYR A 119 -4.94 -5.70 -0.84
N TRP A 120 -5.75 -5.10 -1.72
CA TRP A 120 -5.67 -3.68 -2.08
C TRP A 120 -5.71 -2.70 -0.89
N PRO A 121 -6.68 -2.78 0.04
CA PRO A 121 -6.72 -1.81 1.14
C PRO A 121 -5.51 -1.97 2.09
N ARG A 122 -4.96 -3.18 2.23
CA ARG A 122 -3.74 -3.43 3.03
C ARG A 122 -2.50 -2.85 2.36
N TYR A 123 -2.39 -3.04 1.04
CA TYR A 123 -1.38 -2.40 0.22
C TYR A 123 -1.44 -0.87 0.35
N TYR A 124 -2.64 -0.30 0.29
CA TYR A 124 -2.84 1.14 0.46
C TYR A 124 -2.34 1.64 1.82
N CYS A 125 -2.76 1.01 2.92
CA CYS A 125 -2.29 1.37 4.27
C CYS A 125 -0.76 1.26 4.40
N LEU A 126 -0.15 0.20 3.86
CA LEU A 126 1.30 0.03 3.90
C LEU A 126 2.02 1.10 3.09
N SER A 127 1.55 1.39 1.88
CA SER A 127 2.11 2.46 1.04
C SER A 127 2.04 3.82 1.75
N LYS A 128 0.92 4.13 2.43
CA LYS A 128 0.79 5.34 3.25
C LYS A 128 1.77 5.38 4.41
N THR A 129 1.97 4.26 5.09
CA THR A 129 2.95 4.17 6.18
C THR A 129 4.36 4.49 5.69
N LEU A 130 4.75 3.99 4.51
CA LEU A 130 6.06 4.29 3.91
C LEU A 130 6.20 5.78 3.56
N VAL A 131 5.17 6.39 2.98
CA VAL A 131 5.16 7.83 2.66
C VAL A 131 5.24 8.69 3.92
N ILE A 132 4.49 8.34 4.97
CA ILE A 132 4.53 9.04 6.27
C ILE A 132 5.94 9.01 6.87
N ILE A 133 6.60 7.84 6.85
CA ILE A 133 7.97 7.68 7.37
C ILE A 133 8.96 8.51 6.54
N ASP A 134 8.82 8.47 5.22
CA ASP A 134 9.68 9.22 4.30
C ASP A 134 9.58 10.73 4.55
N ASN A 135 8.36 11.26 4.56
CA ASN A 135 8.09 12.67 4.84
C ASN A 135 8.55 13.06 6.25
N PHE A 136 8.37 12.21 7.25
CA PHE A 136 8.85 12.47 8.60
C PHE A 136 10.37 12.63 8.65
N PHE A 137 11.13 11.71 8.04
CA PHE A 137 12.60 11.80 8.01
C PHE A 137 13.09 13.01 7.23
N GLN A 138 12.48 13.29 6.08
CA GLN A 138 12.82 14.49 5.31
C GLN A 138 12.54 15.74 6.14
N GLY A 139 11.36 15.87 6.74
CA GLY A 139 11.00 17.03 7.57
C GLY A 139 11.91 17.23 8.78
N LEU A 140 12.37 16.15 9.42
CA LEU A 140 13.36 16.23 10.49
C LEU A 140 14.69 16.83 10.03
N VAL A 141 15.17 16.43 8.86
CA VAL A 141 16.41 16.96 8.28
C VAL A 141 16.22 18.41 7.85
N TYR A 142 15.12 18.73 7.15
CA TYR A 142 14.79 20.10 6.72
C TYR A 142 14.76 21.10 7.88
N ARG A 143 14.15 20.74 9.02
CA ARG A 143 14.05 21.64 10.19
C ARG A 143 15.37 21.93 10.88
N ASN A 144 16.34 21.03 10.75
CA ASN A 144 17.65 21.15 11.38
C ASN A 144 18.70 21.73 10.41
N ALA A 145 18.31 22.03 9.17
CA ALA A 145 19.17 22.67 8.19
C ALA A 145 19.45 24.13 8.59
N ILE A 146 20.73 24.52 8.54
CA ILE A 146 21.20 25.90 8.71
C ILE A 146 20.79 26.74 7.51
N ALA A 147 20.88 26.17 6.31
CA ALA A 147 20.52 26.84 5.07
C ALA A 147 19.84 25.87 4.11
N ILE A 148 18.84 26.38 3.40
CA ILE A 148 18.13 25.68 2.34
C ILE A 148 18.32 26.51 1.08
N GLN A 149 19.12 26.01 0.13
CA GLN A 149 19.26 26.62 -1.18
C GLN A 149 18.38 25.86 -2.17
N ARG A 150 17.55 26.59 -2.91
CA ARG A 150 16.66 26.03 -3.94
C ARG A 150 17.25 26.38 -5.30
N LYS A 151 17.66 25.38 -6.08
CA LYS A 151 18.16 25.61 -7.44
C LYS A 151 17.74 24.47 -8.36
N ASP A 152 17.18 24.81 -9.52
CA ASP A 152 16.87 23.86 -10.60
C ASP A 152 16.02 22.64 -10.17
N GLY A 153 15.06 22.84 -9.26
CA GLY A 153 14.22 21.74 -8.75
C GLY A 153 14.93 20.81 -7.77
N TRP A 154 16.08 21.23 -7.22
CA TRP A 154 16.77 20.55 -6.14
C TRP A 154 16.88 21.45 -4.91
N SER A 155 16.63 20.87 -3.74
CA SER A 155 16.83 21.52 -2.45
C SER A 155 18.17 21.06 -1.88
N THR A 156 19.15 21.96 -1.84
CA THR A 156 20.45 21.72 -1.21
C THR A 156 20.35 22.12 0.26
N LEU A 157 20.56 21.14 1.14
CA LEU A 157 20.49 21.33 2.59
C LEU A 157 21.90 21.44 3.16
N THR A 158 22.14 22.53 3.90
CA THR A 158 23.37 22.68 4.70
C THR A 158 23.04 22.42 6.16
N LEU A 159 23.67 21.41 6.75
CA LEU A 159 23.51 21.03 8.16
C LEU A 159 24.78 21.38 8.94
N ASP A 160 24.66 21.67 10.25
CA ASP A 160 25.82 21.82 11.12
C ASP A 160 26.60 20.49 11.15
N SER A 161 27.91 20.53 10.93
CA SER A 161 28.78 19.35 11.05
C SER A 161 28.81 18.78 12.48
N LYS A 162 28.39 19.57 13.48
CA LYS A 162 28.20 19.15 14.87
C LYS A 162 26.77 18.69 15.19
N SER A 163 25.86 18.68 14.22
CA SER A 163 24.47 18.26 14.42
C SER A 163 24.34 16.78 14.81
N PHE A 164 23.19 16.41 15.37
CA PHE A 164 22.82 15.03 15.68
C PHE A 164 23.06 14.07 14.49
N PHE A 165 22.83 14.53 13.26
CA PHE A 165 22.94 13.71 12.06
C PHE A 165 24.37 13.26 11.74
N TYR A 166 25.38 14.06 12.06
CA TYR A 166 26.78 13.69 11.85
C TYR A 166 27.43 13.07 13.09
N THR A 167 26.90 13.34 14.28
CA THR A 167 27.52 12.91 15.55
C THR A 167 26.97 11.58 16.07
N HIS A 168 25.73 11.20 15.73
CA HIS A 168 25.09 9.98 16.23
C HIS A 168 24.87 8.91 15.14
N PRO A 169 25.05 7.60 15.42
CA PRO A 169 24.83 6.53 14.42
C PRO A 169 23.43 6.54 13.78
N ILE A 170 22.39 6.75 14.60
CA ILE A 170 21.00 6.87 14.12
C ILE A 170 20.85 8.08 13.20
N GLY A 171 21.45 9.21 13.56
CA GLY A 171 21.45 10.42 12.75
C GLY A 171 22.11 10.21 11.39
N LYS A 172 23.24 9.49 11.35
CA LYS A 172 23.94 9.15 10.09
C LYS A 172 23.09 8.26 9.19
N LEU A 173 22.32 7.33 9.78
CA LEU A 173 21.42 6.47 9.03
C LEU A 173 20.27 7.24 8.40
N ILE A 174 19.67 8.18 9.15
CA ILE A 174 18.63 9.08 8.63
C ILE A 174 19.20 9.91 7.47
N LEU A 175 20.38 10.52 7.65
CA LEU A 175 21.02 11.34 6.63
C LEU A 175 21.30 10.54 5.35
N ARG A 176 21.87 9.33 5.49
CA ARG A 176 22.12 8.42 4.37
C ARG A 176 20.84 8.03 3.64
N TYR A 177 19.73 7.86 4.36
CA TYR A 177 18.44 7.56 3.74
C TYR A 177 17.89 8.77 2.98
N THR A 178 17.98 9.98 3.54
CA THR A 178 17.51 11.21 2.88
C THR A 178 18.40 11.66 1.71
N ASP A 179 19.66 11.24 1.68
CA ASP A 179 20.60 11.49 0.56
C ASP A 179 20.36 10.56 -0.65
N LEU A 180 19.49 9.54 -0.51
CA LEU A 180 19.12 8.69 -1.63
C LEU A 180 18.41 9.52 -2.70
N ASN A 181 18.73 9.27 -3.97
CA ASN A 181 17.98 9.89 -5.06
C ASN A 181 16.56 9.29 -5.13
N HIS A 182 15.66 10.01 -5.81
CA HIS A 182 14.25 9.61 -5.91
C HIS A 182 14.07 8.16 -6.43
N SER A 183 14.87 7.74 -7.42
CA SER A 183 14.81 6.39 -7.97
C SER A 183 15.20 5.32 -6.96
N GLN A 184 16.18 5.58 -6.10
CA GLN A 184 16.61 4.67 -5.03
C GLN A 184 15.54 4.53 -3.94
N ILE A 185 14.91 5.64 -3.54
CA ILE A 185 13.80 5.64 -2.58
C ILE A 185 12.62 4.83 -3.14
N LEU A 186 12.24 5.08 -4.40
CA LEU A 186 11.19 4.32 -5.07
C LEU A 186 11.52 2.83 -5.18
N ALA A 187 12.77 2.48 -5.53
CA ALA A 187 13.20 1.08 -5.59
C ALA A 187 13.09 0.39 -4.22
N PHE A 188 13.49 1.07 -3.14
CA PHE A 188 13.35 0.55 -1.79
C PHE A 188 11.88 0.35 -1.40
N GLN A 189 11.03 1.38 -1.59
CA GLN A 189 9.60 1.31 -1.28
C GLN A 189 8.92 0.20 -2.08
N ASN A 190 9.19 0.09 -3.39
CA ASN A 190 8.65 -0.96 -4.24
C ASN A 190 9.12 -2.36 -3.82
N THR A 191 10.36 -2.50 -3.34
CA THR A 191 10.88 -3.77 -2.82
C THR A 191 10.11 -4.18 -1.56
N VAL A 192 9.89 -3.26 -0.62
CA VAL A 192 9.10 -3.51 0.59
C VAL A 192 7.67 -3.90 0.23
N LEU A 193 7.05 -3.19 -0.71
CA LEU A 193 5.70 -3.47 -1.19
C LEU A 193 5.61 -4.83 -1.90
N LEU A 194 6.61 -5.20 -2.69
CA LEU A 194 6.69 -6.52 -3.35
C LEU A 194 6.82 -7.65 -2.32
N ILE A 195 7.68 -7.50 -1.31
CA ILE A 195 7.80 -8.47 -0.22
C ILE A 195 6.46 -8.60 0.51
N ALA A 196 5.81 -7.49 0.83
CA ALA A 196 4.51 -7.50 1.48
C ALA A 196 3.44 -8.18 0.62
N PHE A 197 3.44 -7.96 -0.70
CA PHE A 197 2.56 -8.64 -1.64
C PHE A 197 2.73 -10.16 -1.59
N VAL A 198 3.98 -10.64 -1.65
CA VAL A 198 4.29 -12.08 -1.55
C VAL A 198 3.79 -12.65 -0.22
N LEU A 199 4.04 -11.96 0.89
CA LEU A 199 3.54 -12.39 2.21
C LEU A 199 2.02 -12.44 2.27
N VAL A 200 1.32 -11.44 1.72
CA VAL A 200 -0.16 -11.43 1.66
C VAL A 200 -0.67 -12.62 0.85
N ILE A 201 -0.06 -12.95 -0.29
CA ILE A 201 -0.44 -14.14 -1.07
C ILE A 201 -0.30 -15.40 -0.22
N ILE A 202 0.84 -15.58 0.45
CA ILE A 202 1.10 -16.75 1.30
C ILE A 202 0.03 -16.85 2.40
N PHE A 203 -0.26 -15.76 3.11
CA PHE A 203 -1.27 -15.74 4.16
C PHE A 203 -2.68 -15.98 3.63
N PHE A 204 -3.00 -15.44 2.46
CA PHE A 204 -4.28 -15.65 1.81
C PHE A 204 -4.49 -17.13 1.48
N LEU A 205 -3.50 -17.78 0.85
CA LEU A 205 -3.57 -19.20 0.51
C LEU A 205 -3.61 -20.09 1.75
N LYS A 206 -2.84 -19.75 2.79
CA LYS A 206 -2.90 -20.46 4.08
C LYS A 206 -4.28 -20.36 4.72
N SER A 207 -4.90 -19.18 4.68
CA SER A 207 -6.25 -18.95 5.19
C SER A 207 -7.28 -19.78 4.42
N GLU A 208 -7.22 -19.81 3.09
CA GLU A 208 -8.15 -20.61 2.28
C GLU A 208 -7.95 -22.12 2.49
N MET A 209 -6.71 -22.59 2.64
CA MET A 209 -6.44 -24.00 2.98
C MET A 209 -7.00 -24.38 4.37
N SER A 210 -6.86 -23.49 5.36
CA SER A 210 -7.39 -23.73 6.71
C SER A 210 -8.92 -23.83 6.69
N ARG A 211 -9.59 -23.04 5.84
CA ARG A 211 -11.05 -23.09 5.65
C ARG A 211 -11.50 -24.39 5.02
N TYR A 212 -10.74 -24.91 4.05
CA TYR A 212 -11.00 -26.23 3.48
C TYR A 212 -10.93 -27.32 4.55
N GLN A 213 -9.85 -27.36 5.35
CA GLN A 213 -9.67 -28.36 6.41
C GLN A 213 -10.74 -28.29 7.51
N GLN A 214 -11.28 -27.10 7.80
CA GLN A 214 -12.38 -26.92 8.75
C GLN A 214 -13.73 -27.43 8.22
N GLN A 215 -13.89 -27.63 6.90
CA GLN A 215 -15.11 -28.21 6.31
C GLN A 215 -15.09 -29.75 6.31
N GLU A 216 -13.91 -30.37 6.44
CA GLU A 216 -13.75 -31.83 6.48
C GLU A 216 -13.96 -32.44 7.89
N ASN A 217 -13.92 -31.62 8.95
CA ASN A 217 -14.14 -32.02 10.35
C ASN A 217 -15.55 -31.67 10.82
#